data_AF-A0A3M1E781-F1
#
_entry.id   AF-A0A3M1E781-F1
#
_cell.length_a   1.000
_cell.length_b   1.000
_cell.length_c   1.000
_cell.angle_alpha   90.00
_cell.angle_beta   90.00
_cell.angle_gamma   90.00
#
_symmetry.space_group_name_H-M   'P 1'
#
loop_
_entity.id
_entity.type
_entity.pdbx_description
1 polymer ?
#
loop_
_entity_poly.entity_id
_entity_poly.type
_entity_poly.pdbx_seq_one_letter_code
_entity_poly.pdbx_strand_id
1 'polypeptide(L)'
;MHPTSRRTLFNAIRVIICVLALWLVARGVALRDRVTLRTGETLVGYVVETGDPLVLRLSDGTRRSIPADALAVDDQGQPRVELGLWTAVAGSRHDLLALAVLIFLPVGFLQGVRLRVLLRVQSIDVGLWDCVKLSFAGNFLNFATPLGSNAGDVAQAYFITTHTHRKTEAASTIAFDRAIGLTTLVLCVALIAFLSGAERLRLVRPYVLGFLILAAAAVALYFSPAVRRRLRPGRWLERLPAHEQLRRIDQAARTLAGHLPALALSWLITLLLQVLAIGAYYTVALAVGMEGGWSRVLEYYAYFYAGAVIQALPGPPQGLGTVELAYRYFFAPYGSASQIVSMALLGRIVVLVCALPGLWITMTGAYRPREGDADARTVSADAEATGRSNDATARELERNGASSRTHVF
;
A
#
# COMPACT_ATOMS: atom_id res chain seq x y z
N MET A 1 38.38 3.94 -4.56
CA MET A 1 37.48 2.99 -5.25
C MET A 1 36.98 3.64 -6.53
N HIS A 2 37.27 3.06 -7.70
CA HIS A 2 36.82 3.58 -8.99
C HIS A 2 35.27 3.69 -9.08
N PRO A 3 34.72 4.72 -9.74
CA PRO A 3 33.27 4.93 -9.87
C PRO A 3 32.53 3.75 -10.55
N THR A 4 33.22 2.99 -11.40
CA THR A 4 32.70 1.76 -12.03
C THR A 4 32.45 0.65 -11.02
N SER A 5 33.34 0.44 -10.04
CA SER A 5 33.20 -0.58 -8.99
C SER A 5 31.99 -0.32 -8.07
N ARG A 6 31.69 0.96 -7.78
CA ARG A 6 30.50 1.35 -7.00
C ARG A 6 29.19 1.06 -7.75
N ARG A 7 29.13 1.30 -9.06
CA ARG A 7 27.95 0.97 -9.89
C ARG A 7 27.71 -0.54 -9.96
N THR A 8 28.76 -1.35 -10.14
CA THR A 8 28.64 -2.81 -10.20
C THR A 8 28.16 -3.40 -8.87
N LEU A 9 28.71 -2.93 -7.75
CA LEU A 9 28.29 -3.35 -6.41
C LEU A 9 26.81 -3.01 -6.15
N PHE A 10 26.37 -1.81 -6.54
CA PHE A 10 24.98 -1.39 -6.34
C PHE A 10 24.00 -2.19 -7.21
N ASN A 11 24.38 -2.52 -8.44
CA ASN A 11 23.59 -3.37 -9.32
C ASN A 11 23.53 -4.81 -8.80
N ALA A 12 24.63 -5.35 -8.26
CA ALA A 12 24.65 -6.66 -7.62
C ALA A 12 23.70 -6.71 -6.41
N ILE A 13 23.74 -5.70 -5.54
CA ILE A 13 22.82 -5.59 -4.40
C ILE A 13 21.35 -5.55 -4.86
N ARG A 14 21.04 -4.80 -5.93
CA ARG A 14 19.68 -4.75 -6.50
C ARG A 14 19.21 -6.11 -7.00
N VAL A 15 20.03 -6.81 -7.77
CA VAL A 15 19.70 -8.16 -8.27
C VAL A 15 19.50 -9.10 -7.11
N ILE A 16 20.35 -9.05 -6.08
CA ILE A 16 20.19 -9.86 -4.86
C ILE A 16 18.86 -9.54 -4.16
N ILE A 17 18.50 -8.26 -4.00
CA ILE A 17 17.21 -7.87 -3.42
C ILE A 17 16.04 -8.41 -4.26
N CYS A 18 16.09 -8.28 -5.59
CA CYS A 18 15.05 -8.79 -6.48
C CYS A 18 14.95 -10.33 -6.47
N VAL A 19 16.07 -11.05 -6.40
CA VAL A 19 16.10 -12.51 -6.32
C VAL A 19 15.59 -12.99 -4.97
N LEU A 20 16.06 -12.39 -3.87
CA LEU A 20 15.60 -12.68 -2.51
C LEU A 20 14.10 -12.41 -2.38
N ALA A 21 13.63 -11.34 -3.02
CA ALA A 21 12.23 -10.98 -3.07
C ALA A 21 11.36 -12.00 -3.78
N LEU A 22 11.72 -12.38 -5.00
CA LEU A 22 11.01 -13.41 -5.75
C LEU A 22 11.05 -14.74 -5.00
N TRP A 23 12.16 -15.06 -4.34
CA TRP A 23 12.27 -16.25 -3.50
C TRP A 23 11.37 -16.21 -2.26
N LEU A 24 11.28 -15.07 -1.56
CA LEU A 24 10.36 -14.89 -0.43
C LEU A 24 8.90 -15.02 -0.86
N VAL A 25 8.54 -14.41 -1.99
CA VAL A 25 7.20 -14.56 -2.59
C VAL A 25 6.92 -16.02 -2.93
N ALA A 26 7.86 -16.71 -3.60
CA ALA A 26 7.72 -18.11 -3.97
C ALA A 26 7.63 -19.04 -2.75
N ARG A 27 8.30 -18.71 -1.64
CA ARG A 27 8.26 -19.48 -0.38
C ARG A 27 6.99 -19.22 0.42
N GLY A 28 6.43 -18.02 0.34
CA GLY A 28 5.20 -17.63 1.05
C GLY A 28 3.92 -18.16 0.41
N VAL A 29 3.97 -18.61 -0.86
CA VAL A 29 2.83 -19.15 -1.59
C VAL A 29 2.85 -20.68 -1.57
N ALA A 30 1.82 -21.31 -1.02
CA ALA A 30 1.64 -22.76 -1.12
C ALA A 30 1.40 -23.14 -2.58
N LEU A 31 2.42 -23.69 -3.24
CA LEU A 31 2.29 -24.13 -4.64
C LEU A 31 1.45 -25.40 -4.78
N ARG A 32 1.41 -26.23 -3.74
CA ARG A 32 0.69 -27.51 -3.68
C ARG A 32 -0.35 -27.49 -2.58
N ASP A 33 -1.38 -28.30 -2.75
CA ASP A 33 -2.50 -28.40 -1.83
C ASP A 33 -2.06 -29.15 -0.58
N ARG A 34 -2.53 -28.69 0.59
CA ARG A 34 -2.32 -29.35 1.88
C ARG A 34 -3.66 -29.74 2.47
N VAL A 35 -3.81 -31.01 2.79
CA VAL A 35 -5.02 -31.57 3.40
C VAL A 35 -4.64 -32.15 4.74
N THR A 36 -5.25 -31.64 5.82
CA THR A 36 -5.00 -32.16 7.16
C THR A 36 -6.09 -33.17 7.53
N LEU A 37 -5.69 -34.39 7.88
CA LEU A 37 -6.58 -35.44 8.35
C LEU A 37 -6.85 -35.29 9.85
N ARG A 38 -7.97 -35.87 10.33
CA ARG A 38 -8.31 -35.93 11.76
C ARG A 38 -7.22 -36.57 12.62
N THR A 39 -6.42 -37.45 12.03
CA THR A 39 -5.27 -38.12 12.67
C THR A 39 -4.10 -37.15 12.95
N GLY A 40 -4.16 -35.91 12.46
CA GLY A 40 -3.08 -34.93 12.55
C GLY A 40 -2.07 -35.01 11.40
N GLU A 41 -2.22 -35.99 10.50
CA GLU A 41 -1.37 -36.14 9.31
C GLU A 41 -1.74 -35.09 8.25
N THR A 42 -0.75 -34.37 7.72
CA THR A 42 -0.94 -33.43 6.60
C THR A 42 -0.43 -34.05 5.29
N LEU A 43 -1.35 -34.29 4.35
CA LEU A 43 -1.05 -34.77 3.01
C LEU A 43 -0.79 -33.61 2.06
N VAL A 44 0.24 -33.72 1.21
CA VAL A 44 0.62 -32.69 0.23
C VAL A 44 0.48 -33.23 -1.19
N GLY A 45 -0.35 -32.56 -2.01
CA GLY A 45 -0.66 -33.02 -3.36
C GLY A 45 -1.44 -32.00 -4.19
N TYR A 46 -2.26 -32.49 -5.11
CA TYR A 46 -3.16 -31.72 -5.95
C TYR A 46 -4.57 -32.30 -5.80
N VAL A 47 -5.52 -31.52 -5.32
CA VAL A 47 -6.94 -31.87 -5.26
C VAL A 47 -7.44 -31.94 -6.70
N VAL A 48 -7.89 -33.13 -7.09
CA VAL A 48 -8.40 -33.42 -8.43
C VAL A 48 -9.91 -33.24 -8.47
N GLU A 49 -10.59 -33.55 -7.36
CA GLU A 49 -12.05 -33.50 -7.27
C GLU A 49 -12.45 -33.03 -5.86
N THR A 50 -13.33 -32.03 -5.81
CA THR A 50 -13.81 -31.44 -4.55
C THR A 50 -15.22 -31.98 -4.32
N GLY A 51 -15.37 -32.90 -3.35
CA GLY A 51 -16.63 -33.58 -3.07
C GLY A 51 -16.48 -34.53 -1.89
N ASP A 52 -17.51 -35.34 -1.64
CA ASP A 52 -17.41 -36.52 -0.78
C ASP A 52 -17.42 -37.77 -1.65
N PRO A 53 -16.29 -38.46 -1.83
CA PRO A 53 -14.98 -38.22 -1.20
C PRO A 53 -14.11 -37.18 -1.92
N LEU A 54 -13.21 -36.54 -1.19
CA LEU A 54 -12.20 -35.61 -1.71
C LEU A 54 -11.05 -36.40 -2.33
N VAL A 55 -10.78 -36.21 -3.63
CA VAL A 55 -9.73 -36.95 -4.33
C VAL A 55 -8.46 -36.12 -4.42
N LEU A 56 -7.40 -36.58 -3.76
CA LEU A 56 -6.09 -35.94 -3.77
C LEU A 56 -5.09 -36.77 -4.59
N ARG A 57 -4.46 -36.17 -5.60
CA ARG A 57 -3.27 -36.73 -6.25
C ARG A 57 -2.04 -36.34 -5.44
N LEU A 58 -1.47 -37.31 -4.73
CA LEU A 58 -0.25 -37.16 -3.93
C LEU A 58 0.97 -36.86 -4.81
N SER A 59 2.04 -36.39 -4.18
CA SER A 59 3.29 -35.98 -4.86
C SER A 59 4.01 -37.15 -5.59
N ASP A 60 3.66 -38.39 -5.26
CA ASP A 60 4.11 -39.64 -5.88
C ASP A 60 3.26 -40.06 -7.11
N GLY A 61 2.21 -39.30 -7.44
CA GLY A 61 1.28 -39.59 -8.53
C GLY A 61 0.06 -40.43 -8.12
N THR A 62 0.02 -40.93 -6.89
CA THR A 62 -1.05 -41.80 -6.39
C THR A 62 -2.31 -40.98 -6.10
N ARG A 63 -3.48 -41.46 -6.56
CA ARG A 63 -4.77 -40.85 -6.20
C ARG A 63 -5.27 -41.45 -4.89
N ARG A 64 -5.47 -40.62 -3.87
CA ARG A 64 -6.04 -40.99 -2.58
C ARG A 64 -7.41 -40.35 -2.45
N SER A 65 -8.43 -41.18 -2.28
CA SER A 65 -9.80 -40.77 -1.98
C SER A 65 -9.95 -40.62 -0.47
N ILE A 66 -10.25 -39.42 0.00
CA ILE A 66 -10.37 -39.09 1.42
C ILE A 66 -11.84 -38.74 1.70
N PRO A 67 -12.58 -39.59 2.43
CA PRO A 67 -13.95 -39.28 2.80
C PRO A 67 -14.02 -38.08 3.74
N ALA A 68 -15.12 -37.33 3.70
CA ALA A 68 -15.25 -36.05 4.40
C ALA A 68 -15.12 -36.17 5.93
N ASP A 69 -15.45 -37.34 6.50
CA ASP A 69 -15.35 -37.67 7.92
C ASP A 69 -13.89 -37.81 8.41
N ALA A 70 -12.95 -38.11 7.51
CA ALA A 70 -11.53 -38.25 7.81
C ALA A 70 -10.78 -36.91 7.82
N LEU A 71 -11.40 -35.81 7.36
CA LEU A 71 -10.80 -34.49 7.30
C LEU A 71 -10.79 -33.81 8.67
N ALA A 72 -9.66 -33.22 9.05
CA ALA A 72 -9.62 -32.34 10.21
C ALA A 72 -10.51 -31.14 9.94
N VAL A 73 -11.23 -30.72 10.97
CA VAL A 73 -12.16 -29.59 10.90
C VAL A 73 -11.51 -28.41 11.64
N ASP A 74 -11.68 -27.20 11.13
CA ASP A 74 -11.26 -25.98 11.82
C ASP A 74 -12.25 -25.58 12.93
N ASP A 75 -11.90 -24.54 13.67
CA ASP A 75 -12.69 -24.05 14.82
C ASP A 75 -14.08 -23.52 14.39
N GLN A 76 -14.34 -23.43 13.08
CA GLN A 76 -15.60 -22.99 12.48
C GLN A 76 -16.39 -24.15 11.84
N GLY A 77 -15.97 -25.41 12.04
CA GLY A 77 -16.69 -26.55 11.50
C GLY A 77 -16.38 -26.84 10.02
N GLN A 78 -15.37 -26.21 9.42
CA GLN A 78 -15.03 -26.38 8.00
C GLN A 78 -13.82 -27.32 7.80
N PRO A 79 -13.78 -28.14 6.73
CA PRO A 79 -12.63 -29.00 6.44
C PRO A 79 -11.32 -28.19 6.26
N ARG A 80 -10.24 -28.61 6.92
CA ARG A 80 -8.89 -28.01 6.81
C ARG A 80 -8.21 -28.43 5.50
N VAL A 81 -8.69 -27.85 4.41
CA VAL A 81 -8.11 -27.95 3.07
C VAL A 81 -7.50 -26.61 2.68
N GLU A 82 -6.18 -26.59 2.50
CA GLU A 82 -5.46 -25.46 1.94
C GLU A 82 -5.18 -25.77 0.47
N LEU A 83 -5.96 -25.16 -0.44
CA LEU A 83 -5.67 -25.25 -1.86
C LEU A 83 -4.40 -24.47 -2.19
N GLY A 84 -3.54 -25.10 -2.97
CA GLY A 84 -2.34 -24.52 -3.54
C GLY A 84 -2.63 -23.78 -4.84
N LEU A 85 -1.62 -23.03 -5.28
CA LEU A 85 -1.70 -22.12 -6.40
C LEU A 85 -2.12 -22.78 -7.72
N TRP A 86 -1.58 -23.96 -8.01
CA TRP A 86 -1.81 -24.63 -9.29
C TRP A 86 -3.23 -25.13 -9.44
N THR A 87 -3.80 -25.70 -8.38
CA THR A 87 -5.19 -26.14 -8.37
C THR A 87 -6.14 -24.95 -8.45
N ALA A 88 -5.84 -23.85 -7.73
CA ALA A 88 -6.62 -22.62 -7.80
C ALA A 88 -6.66 -22.01 -9.22
N VAL A 89 -5.52 -21.96 -9.92
CA VAL A 89 -5.46 -21.46 -11.31
C VAL A 89 -6.17 -22.42 -12.26
N ALA A 90 -5.90 -23.72 -12.19
CA ALA A 90 -6.45 -24.71 -13.12
C ALA A 90 -7.97 -24.85 -13.01
N GLY A 91 -8.54 -24.68 -11.82
CA GLY A 91 -9.99 -24.71 -11.59
C GLY A 91 -10.72 -23.41 -11.91
N SER A 92 -10.00 -22.34 -12.29
CA SER A 92 -10.58 -21.02 -12.49
C SER A 92 -10.84 -20.69 -13.96
N ARG A 93 -11.80 -19.79 -14.18
CA ARG A 93 -12.11 -19.21 -15.49
C ARG A 93 -11.03 -18.22 -15.94
N HIS A 94 -10.18 -18.63 -16.87
CA HIS A 94 -9.04 -17.84 -17.34
C HIS A 94 -9.42 -16.51 -18.02
N ASP A 95 -10.57 -16.45 -18.69
CA ASP A 95 -11.15 -15.25 -19.30
C ASP A 95 -11.40 -14.16 -18.24
N LEU A 96 -11.97 -14.55 -17.11
CA LEU A 96 -12.23 -13.65 -15.99
C LEU A 96 -10.94 -13.24 -15.28
N LEU A 97 -9.96 -14.14 -15.15
CA LEU A 97 -8.64 -13.77 -14.59
C LEU A 97 -7.91 -12.75 -15.47
N ALA A 98 -7.95 -12.91 -16.80
CA ALA A 98 -7.37 -11.93 -17.73
C ALA A 98 -8.09 -10.57 -17.62
N LEU A 99 -9.42 -10.58 -17.49
CA LEU A 99 -10.20 -9.37 -17.26
C LEU A 99 -9.84 -8.69 -15.94
N ALA A 100 -9.64 -9.46 -14.85
CA ALA A 100 -9.21 -8.93 -13.56
C ALA A 100 -7.85 -8.21 -13.65
N VAL A 101 -6.89 -8.78 -14.38
CA VAL A 101 -5.60 -8.13 -14.68
C VAL A 101 -5.82 -6.82 -15.44
N LEU A 102 -6.64 -6.82 -16.48
CA LEU A 102 -6.92 -5.64 -17.29
C LEU A 102 -7.59 -4.52 -16.47
N ILE A 103 -8.53 -4.85 -15.58
CA ILE A 103 -9.20 -3.90 -14.69
C ILE A 103 -8.21 -3.34 -13.66
N PHE A 104 -7.30 -4.16 -13.14
CA PHE A 104 -6.35 -3.72 -12.10
C PHE A 104 -5.16 -2.95 -12.68
N LEU A 105 -4.77 -3.16 -13.93
CA LEU A 105 -3.59 -2.56 -14.54
C LEU A 105 -3.52 -1.01 -14.42
N PRO A 106 -4.60 -0.23 -14.61
CA PRO A 106 -4.58 1.23 -14.48
C PRO A 106 -4.34 1.73 -13.05
N VAL A 107 -4.47 0.88 -12.02
CA VAL A 107 -4.28 1.25 -10.61
C VAL A 107 -2.91 1.87 -10.37
N GLY A 108 -1.84 1.26 -10.89
CA GLY A 108 -0.47 1.78 -10.72
C GLY A 108 -0.27 3.15 -11.37
N PHE A 109 -0.89 3.38 -12.52
CA PHE A 109 -0.84 4.67 -13.22
C PHE A 109 -1.57 5.76 -12.43
N LEU A 110 -2.79 5.49 -11.98
CA LEU A 110 -3.61 6.42 -11.20
C LEU A 110 -2.97 6.76 -9.84
N GLN A 111 -2.28 5.81 -9.21
CA GLN A 111 -1.45 6.08 -8.03
C GLN A 111 -0.35 7.10 -8.33
N GLY A 112 0.32 6.97 -9.48
CA GLY A 112 1.32 7.94 -9.94
C GLY A 112 0.74 9.33 -10.21
N VAL A 113 -0.45 9.39 -10.80
CA VAL A 113 -1.19 10.66 -11.00
C VAL A 113 -1.51 11.32 -9.66
N ARG A 114 -2.06 10.56 -8.70
CA ARG A 114 -2.38 11.06 -7.36
C ARG A 114 -1.14 11.58 -6.64
N LEU A 115 -0.06 10.82 -6.69
CA LEU A 115 1.23 11.21 -6.12
C LEU A 115 1.73 12.54 -6.70
N ARG A 116 1.64 12.71 -8.03
CA ARG A 116 2.03 13.97 -8.69
C ARG A 116 1.20 15.16 -8.21
N VAL A 117 -0.11 14.99 -8.03
CA VAL A 117 -0.99 16.04 -7.51
C VAL A 117 -0.52 16.51 -6.14
N LEU A 118 -0.23 15.56 -5.23
CA LEU A 118 0.23 15.87 -3.87
C LEU A 118 1.62 16.51 -3.84
N LEU A 119 2.56 16.04 -4.66
CA LEU A 119 3.90 16.63 -4.75
C LEU A 119 3.87 18.07 -5.27
N ARG A 120 3.00 18.38 -6.24
CA ARG A 120 2.84 19.73 -6.77
C ARG A 120 2.35 20.74 -5.72
N VAL A 121 1.49 20.30 -4.79
CA VAL A 121 1.04 21.15 -3.68
C VAL A 121 2.21 21.57 -2.78
N GLN A 122 3.25 20.72 -2.67
CA GLN A 122 4.47 21.05 -1.94
C GLN A 122 5.53 21.74 -2.81
N SER A 123 5.17 22.21 -4.01
CA SER A 123 6.10 22.81 -4.98
C SER A 123 7.28 21.88 -5.33
N ILE A 124 7.05 20.56 -5.31
CA ILE A 124 8.03 19.55 -5.73
C ILE A 124 7.69 19.12 -7.15
N ASP A 125 8.52 19.53 -8.11
CA ASP A 125 8.30 19.22 -9.52
C ASP A 125 8.96 17.89 -9.93
N VAL A 126 8.11 16.87 -10.04
CA VAL A 126 8.45 15.54 -10.56
C VAL A 126 7.54 15.27 -11.76
N GLY A 127 8.15 14.76 -12.84
CA GLY A 127 7.42 14.39 -14.05
C GLY A 127 6.39 13.29 -13.77
N LEU A 128 5.26 13.30 -14.49
CA LEU A 128 4.21 12.29 -14.31
C LEU A 128 4.75 10.86 -14.46
N TRP A 129 5.57 10.65 -15.49
CA TRP A 129 6.13 9.33 -15.77
C TRP A 129 7.05 8.85 -14.67
N ASP A 130 7.78 9.75 -13.99
CA ASP A 130 8.63 9.34 -12.88
C ASP A 130 7.79 9.01 -11.65
N CYS A 131 6.70 9.74 -11.39
CA CYS A 131 5.72 9.35 -10.37
C CYS A 131 5.09 7.98 -10.67
N VAL A 132 4.68 7.73 -11.91
CA VAL A 132 4.10 6.44 -12.34
C VAL A 132 5.12 5.32 -12.18
N LYS A 133 6.35 5.50 -12.65
CA LYS A 133 7.43 4.52 -12.48
C LYS A 133 7.68 4.22 -11.01
N LEU A 134 7.72 5.24 -10.16
CA LEU A 134 7.88 5.11 -8.72
C LEU A 134 6.72 4.34 -8.08
N SER A 135 5.47 4.59 -8.49
CA SER A 135 4.31 3.86 -7.99
C SER A 135 4.34 2.38 -8.39
N PHE A 136 4.69 2.05 -9.63
CA PHE A 136 4.87 0.65 -10.04
C PHE A 136 6.02 -0.02 -9.29
N ALA A 137 7.18 0.64 -9.16
CA ALA A 137 8.31 0.13 -8.40
C ALA A 137 7.95 -0.08 -6.92
N GLY A 138 7.24 0.87 -6.31
CA GLY A 138 6.75 0.78 -4.94
C GLY A 138 5.79 -0.40 -4.75
N ASN A 139 4.83 -0.57 -5.66
CA ASN A 139 3.92 -1.72 -5.63
C ASN A 139 4.67 -3.05 -5.71
N PHE A 140 5.68 -3.16 -6.58
CA PHE A 140 6.52 -4.37 -6.63
C PHE A 140 7.27 -4.58 -5.32
N LEU A 141 7.90 -3.54 -4.78
CA LEU A 141 8.65 -3.60 -3.52
C LEU A 141 7.80 -4.00 -2.33
N ASN A 142 6.51 -3.63 -2.32
CA ASN A 142 5.55 -4.08 -1.30
C ASN A 142 5.41 -5.61 -1.28
N PHE A 143 5.45 -6.28 -2.44
CA PHE A 143 5.42 -7.75 -2.52
C PHE A 143 6.79 -8.39 -2.27
N ALA A 144 7.82 -7.73 -2.76
CA ALA A 144 9.16 -8.25 -2.83
C ALA A 144 9.90 -8.25 -1.48
N THR A 145 9.52 -7.43 -0.51
CA THR A 145 10.39 -7.21 0.67
C THR A 145 9.76 -7.70 1.97
N PRO A 146 10.57 -8.11 2.95
CA PRO A 146 10.08 -8.54 4.27
C PRO A 146 9.45 -7.40 5.09
N LEU A 147 9.70 -6.14 4.70
CA LEU A 147 9.02 -4.96 5.25
C LEU A 147 7.53 -4.89 4.85
N GLY A 148 7.08 -5.77 3.95
CA GLY A 148 5.69 -5.93 3.57
C GLY A 148 5.11 -4.71 2.85
N SER A 149 3.84 -4.41 3.11
CA SER A 149 3.05 -3.35 2.46
C SER A 149 3.61 -1.93 2.60
N ASN A 150 4.55 -1.71 3.53
CA ASN A 150 5.14 -0.40 3.81
C ASN A 150 6.44 -0.15 3.04
N ALA A 151 7.03 -1.18 2.45
CA ALA A 151 8.37 -1.08 1.87
C ALA A 151 8.44 -0.20 0.64
N GLY A 152 7.41 -0.26 -0.19
CA GLY A 152 7.24 0.56 -1.38
C GLY A 152 7.12 2.03 -1.02
N ASP A 153 6.43 2.37 0.06
CA ASP A 153 6.30 3.76 0.52
C ASP A 153 7.63 4.30 1.05
N VAL A 154 8.37 3.48 1.80
CA VAL A 154 9.72 3.83 2.27
C VAL A 154 10.66 4.04 1.10
N ALA A 155 10.65 3.14 0.12
CA ALA A 155 11.46 3.27 -1.09
C ALA A 155 11.06 4.50 -1.92
N GLN A 156 9.76 4.74 -2.09
CA GLN A 156 9.24 5.90 -2.80
C GLN A 156 9.63 7.21 -2.11
N ALA A 157 9.51 7.28 -0.78
CA ALA A 157 9.96 8.43 0.00
C ALA A 157 11.47 8.67 -0.19
N TYR A 158 12.29 7.62 -0.05
CA TYR A 158 13.73 7.71 -0.29
C TYR A 158 14.04 8.23 -1.70
N PHE A 159 13.41 7.68 -2.74
CA PHE A 159 13.71 8.09 -4.11
C PHE A 159 13.23 9.51 -4.43
N ILE A 160 12.07 9.95 -3.94
CA ILE A 160 11.64 11.33 -4.16
C ILE A 160 12.58 12.31 -3.45
N THR A 161 13.12 11.95 -2.28
CA THR A 161 14.12 12.79 -1.61
C THR A 161 15.43 12.93 -2.41
N THR A 162 15.68 12.07 -3.41
CA THR A 162 16.80 12.24 -4.35
C THR A 162 16.48 13.18 -5.52
N HIS A 163 15.21 13.50 -5.75
CA HIS A 163 14.75 14.41 -6.82
C HIS A 163 14.55 15.86 -6.35
N THR A 164 14.67 16.11 -5.05
CA THR A 164 14.44 17.43 -4.46
C THR A 164 15.34 17.69 -3.26
N HIS A 165 15.67 18.97 -3.05
CA HIS A 165 16.34 19.45 -1.84
C HIS A 165 15.40 19.48 -0.62
N ARG A 166 14.08 19.48 -0.87
CA ARG A 166 13.01 19.49 0.15
C ARG A 166 12.69 18.08 0.65
N LYS A 167 13.69 17.40 1.20
CA LYS A 167 13.62 15.97 1.58
C LYS A 167 12.52 15.68 2.60
N THR A 168 12.38 16.55 3.60
CA THR A 168 11.36 16.40 4.66
C THR A 168 9.95 16.54 4.09
N GLU A 169 9.72 17.53 3.23
CA GLU A 169 8.42 17.74 2.59
C GLU A 169 8.08 16.62 1.61
N ALA A 170 9.06 16.12 0.85
CA ALA A 170 8.91 14.94 0.01
C ALA A 170 8.47 13.70 0.80
N ALA A 171 9.18 13.35 1.87
CA ALA A 171 8.85 12.21 2.71
C ALA A 171 7.47 12.37 3.39
N SER A 172 7.16 13.58 3.88
CA SER A 172 5.85 13.90 4.47
C SER A 172 4.72 13.73 3.47
N THR A 173 4.95 14.10 2.21
CA THR A 173 3.95 13.95 1.14
C THR A 173 3.58 12.49 0.92
N ILE A 174 4.56 11.57 1.02
CA ILE A 174 4.27 10.13 0.92
C ILE A 174 3.45 9.63 2.10
N ALA A 175 3.78 10.09 3.31
CA ALA A 175 2.97 9.78 4.48
C ALA A 175 1.53 10.32 4.34
N PHE A 176 1.36 11.53 3.80
CA PHE A 176 0.04 12.09 3.53
C PHE A 176 -0.72 11.34 2.43
N ASP A 177 -0.04 10.93 1.35
CA ASP A 177 -0.64 10.08 0.31
C ASP A 177 -1.23 8.79 0.91
N ARG A 178 -0.48 8.16 1.84
CA ARG A 178 -0.96 6.98 2.56
C ARG A 178 -2.09 7.27 3.53
N ALA A 179 -2.00 8.35 4.31
CA ALA A 179 -3.05 8.75 5.23
C ALA A 179 -4.36 9.04 4.49
N ILE A 180 -4.29 9.74 3.35
CA ILE A 180 -5.44 10.01 2.47
C ILE A 180 -6.03 8.69 1.98
N GLY A 181 -5.19 7.80 1.42
CA GLY A 181 -5.63 6.50 0.93
C GLY A 181 -6.36 5.65 1.98
N LEU A 182 -5.76 5.51 3.16
CA LEU A 182 -6.32 4.73 4.26
C LEU A 182 -7.58 5.37 4.83
N THR A 183 -7.60 6.70 5.00
CA THR A 183 -8.77 7.41 5.53
C THR A 183 -9.97 7.27 4.59
N THR A 184 -9.78 7.46 3.28
CA THR A 184 -10.86 7.26 2.29
C THR A 184 -11.37 5.82 2.33
N LEU A 185 -10.47 4.83 2.40
CA LEU A 185 -10.82 3.42 2.49
C LEU A 185 -11.66 3.13 3.73
N VAL A 186 -11.20 3.55 4.92
CA VAL A 186 -11.90 3.28 6.18
C VAL A 186 -13.24 4.01 6.23
N LEU A 187 -13.34 5.23 5.68
CA LEU A 187 -14.60 5.95 5.55
C LEU A 187 -15.62 5.19 4.70
N CYS A 188 -15.20 4.66 3.54
CA CYS A 188 -16.09 3.89 2.67
C CYS A 188 -16.53 2.57 3.33
N VAL A 189 -15.61 1.85 3.97
CA VAL A 189 -15.93 0.64 4.74
C VAL A 189 -16.89 0.95 5.88
N ALA A 190 -16.69 2.06 6.60
CA ALA A 190 -17.60 2.50 7.65
C ALA A 190 -18.99 2.76 7.08
N LEU A 191 -19.09 3.58 6.04
CA LEU A 191 -20.36 3.93 5.42
C LEU A 191 -21.15 2.68 5.01
N ILE A 192 -20.48 1.73 4.36
CA ILE A 192 -21.13 0.47 3.97
C ILE A 192 -21.47 -0.37 5.19
N ALA A 193 -20.59 -0.47 6.19
CA ALA A 193 -20.86 -1.24 7.39
C ALA A 193 -22.07 -0.68 8.16
N PHE A 194 -22.30 0.63 8.16
CA PHE A 194 -23.47 1.26 8.81
C PHE A 194 -24.75 1.18 7.99
N LEU A 195 -24.65 1.32 6.67
CA LEU A 195 -25.82 1.27 5.78
C LEU A 195 -26.27 -0.17 5.47
N SER A 196 -25.36 -1.14 5.52
CA SER A 196 -25.68 -2.55 5.29
C SER A 196 -26.29 -3.20 6.54
N GLY A 197 -27.27 -4.09 6.32
CA GLY A 197 -27.81 -4.96 7.36
C GLY A 197 -26.92 -6.18 7.67
N ALA A 198 -25.74 -6.29 7.06
CA ALA A 198 -24.91 -7.49 7.12
C ALA A 198 -24.38 -7.76 8.53
N GLU A 199 -24.78 -8.89 9.13
CA GLU A 199 -24.45 -9.25 10.50
C GLU A 199 -22.94 -9.40 10.73
N ARG A 200 -22.21 -9.95 9.74
CA ARG A 200 -20.76 -10.13 9.82
C ARG A 200 -19.98 -8.82 9.92
N LEU A 201 -20.54 -7.72 9.40
CA LEU A 201 -19.93 -6.39 9.54
C LEU A 201 -20.14 -5.78 10.93
N ARG A 202 -21.09 -6.29 11.74
CA ARG A 202 -21.31 -5.79 13.11
C ARG A 202 -20.08 -5.91 13.98
N LEU A 203 -19.28 -6.97 13.81
CA LEU A 203 -18.01 -7.13 14.52
C LEU A 203 -16.98 -6.05 14.16
N VAL A 204 -16.98 -5.57 12.90
CA VAL A 204 -16.00 -4.61 12.39
C VAL A 204 -16.39 -3.16 12.71
N ARG A 205 -17.69 -2.87 12.82
CA ARG A 205 -18.25 -1.54 13.13
C ARG A 205 -17.57 -0.80 14.29
N PRO A 206 -17.42 -1.38 15.50
CA PRO A 206 -16.82 -0.65 16.62
C PRO A 206 -15.35 -0.28 16.38
N TYR A 207 -14.58 -1.15 15.74
CA TYR A 207 -13.17 -0.87 15.42
C TYR A 207 -13.03 0.23 14.39
N VAL A 208 -13.86 0.19 13.33
CA VAL A 208 -13.88 1.23 12.29
C VAL A 208 -14.33 2.57 12.86
N LEU A 209 -15.36 2.60 13.71
CA LEU A 209 -15.76 3.83 14.41
C LEU A 209 -14.67 4.33 15.34
N GLY A 210 -14.07 3.45 16.14
CA GLY A 210 -12.98 3.83 17.04
C GLY A 210 -11.82 4.48 16.28
N PHE A 211 -11.44 3.90 15.13
CA PHE A 211 -10.44 4.48 14.25
C PHE A 211 -10.87 5.84 13.68
N LEU A 212 -12.10 5.97 13.18
CA LEU A 212 -12.59 7.23 12.62
C LEU A 212 -12.72 8.34 13.69
N ILE A 213 -13.19 8.00 14.89
CA ILE A 213 -13.26 8.92 16.03
C ILE A 213 -11.85 9.35 16.42
N LEU A 214 -10.90 8.41 16.51
CA LEU A 214 -9.51 8.72 16.83
C LEU A 214 -8.87 9.62 15.75
N ALA A 215 -9.08 9.31 14.47
CA ALA A 215 -8.59 10.11 13.36
C ALA A 215 -9.20 11.51 13.35
N ALA A 216 -10.52 11.62 13.53
CA ALA A 216 -11.23 12.89 13.61
C ALA A 216 -10.78 13.71 14.83
N ALA A 217 -10.60 13.07 15.99
CA ALA A 217 -10.08 13.69 17.19
C ALA A 217 -8.63 14.17 16.98
N ALA A 218 -7.78 13.38 16.34
CA ALA A 218 -6.40 13.76 16.01
C ALA A 218 -6.37 14.99 15.08
N VAL A 219 -7.21 15.00 14.04
CA VAL A 219 -7.34 16.14 13.12
C VAL A 219 -7.89 17.37 13.87
N ALA A 220 -8.95 17.23 14.64
CA ALA A 220 -9.54 18.33 15.41
C ALA A 220 -8.56 18.90 16.44
N LEU A 221 -7.83 18.05 17.15
CA LEU A 221 -6.79 18.43 18.11
C LEU A 221 -5.64 19.15 17.41
N TYR A 222 -5.20 18.63 16.25
CA TYR A 222 -4.14 19.23 15.44
C TYR A 222 -4.51 20.63 14.94
N PHE A 223 -5.75 20.82 14.47
CA PHE A 223 -6.23 22.12 13.97
C PHE A 223 -6.76 23.07 15.07
N SER A 224 -6.97 22.59 16.29
CA SER A 224 -7.54 23.39 17.38
C SER A 224 -6.65 24.58 17.79
N PRO A 225 -7.17 25.82 17.73
CA PRO A 225 -6.45 27.00 18.21
C PRO A 225 -6.14 26.94 19.71
N ALA A 226 -7.01 26.31 20.50
CA ALA A 226 -6.86 26.21 21.95
C ALA A 226 -5.68 25.31 22.35
N VAL A 227 -5.53 24.18 21.66
CA VAL A 227 -4.42 23.24 21.84
C VAL A 227 -3.10 23.92 21.47
N ARG A 228 -3.06 24.65 20.35
CA ARG A 228 -1.85 25.38 19.92
C ARG A 228 -1.46 26.51 20.86
N ARG A 229 -2.45 27.24 21.42
CA ARG A 229 -2.20 28.28 22.43
C ARG A 229 -1.66 27.69 23.73
N ARG A 230 -2.13 26.50 24.13
CA ARG A 230 -1.73 25.81 25.37
C ARG A 230 -0.40 25.07 25.24
N LEU A 231 -0.11 24.50 24.06
CA LEU A 231 1.14 23.80 23.72
C LEU A 231 2.21 24.72 23.14
N ARG A 232 2.19 26.04 23.42
CA ARG A 232 3.13 27.07 22.90
C ARG A 232 4.44 26.44 22.38
N PRO A 233 4.62 26.34 21.04
CA PRO A 233 5.73 25.59 20.46
C PRO A 233 7.13 26.10 20.86
N GLY A 234 7.26 27.36 21.31
CA GLY A 234 8.54 28.02 21.55
C GLY A 234 9.27 27.70 22.87
N ARG A 235 8.98 26.60 23.57
CA ARG A 235 9.81 26.18 24.74
C ARG A 235 10.06 24.68 24.84
N TRP A 236 9.13 23.86 24.38
CA TRP A 236 9.26 22.40 24.39
C TRP A 236 9.68 21.85 23.03
N LEU A 237 9.23 22.47 21.93
CA LEU A 237 9.55 22.00 20.58
C LEU A 237 11.00 22.33 20.19
N GLU A 238 11.55 23.44 20.68
CA GLU A 238 12.96 23.84 20.49
C GLU A 238 13.97 22.91 21.20
N ARG A 239 13.52 22.13 22.19
CA ARG A 239 14.35 21.14 22.89
C ARG A 239 14.38 19.78 22.20
N LEU A 240 13.55 19.58 21.17
CA LEU A 240 13.58 18.35 20.40
C LEU A 240 14.69 18.43 19.33
N PRO A 241 15.55 17.40 19.22
CA PRO A 241 16.66 17.38 18.25
C PRO A 241 16.20 17.40 16.78
N ALA A 242 14.89 17.38 16.49
CA ALA A 242 14.30 17.42 15.15
C ALA A 242 13.26 18.55 14.95
N HIS A 243 13.38 19.66 15.70
CA HIS A 243 12.41 20.76 15.68
C HIS A 243 12.19 21.34 14.27
N GLU A 244 13.25 21.48 13.48
CA GLU A 244 13.17 22.06 12.14
C GLU A 244 12.43 21.13 11.18
N GLN A 245 12.66 19.82 11.27
CA GLN A 245 11.96 18.80 10.49
C GLN A 245 10.48 18.77 10.86
N LEU A 246 10.16 18.80 12.16
CA LEU A 246 8.76 18.86 12.64
C LEU A 246 8.04 20.11 12.13
N ARG A 247 8.71 21.27 12.11
CA ARG A 247 8.15 22.50 11.55
C ARG A 247 7.88 22.37 10.05
N ARG A 248 8.79 21.76 9.29
CA ARG A 248 8.61 21.51 7.86
C ARG A 248 7.46 20.52 7.58
N ILE A 249 7.31 19.49 8.42
CA ILE A 249 6.16 18.55 8.36
C ILE A 249 4.84 19.29 8.63
N ASP A 250 4.78 20.10 9.69
CA ASP A 250 3.58 20.89 10.04
C ASP A 250 3.21 21.88 8.92
N GLN A 251 4.21 22.57 8.35
CA GLN A 251 4.00 23.46 7.21
C GLN A 251 3.48 22.70 5.99
N ALA A 252 4.08 21.55 5.65
CA ALA A 252 3.63 20.73 4.54
C ALA A 252 2.19 20.24 4.73
N ALA A 253 1.83 19.79 5.94
CA ALA A 253 0.48 19.39 6.28
C ALA A 253 -0.53 20.54 6.10
N ARG A 254 -0.18 21.76 6.51
CA ARG A 254 -1.06 22.94 6.38
C ARG A 254 -1.20 23.40 4.94
N THR A 255 -0.12 23.41 4.17
CA THR A 255 -0.17 23.72 2.74
C THR A 255 -1.10 22.75 2.02
N LEU A 256 -1.01 21.45 2.36
CA LEU A 256 -1.91 20.45 1.80
C LEU A 256 -3.37 20.66 2.25
N ALA A 257 -3.60 20.90 3.55
CA ALA A 257 -4.92 21.17 4.09
C ALA A 257 -5.58 22.43 3.51
N GLY A 258 -4.78 23.45 3.16
CA GLY A 258 -5.26 24.67 2.51
C GLY A 258 -5.62 24.49 1.03
N HIS A 259 -5.13 23.42 0.38
CA HIS A 259 -5.31 23.21 -1.06
C HIS A 259 -6.47 22.25 -1.36
N LEU A 260 -7.69 22.66 -1.02
CA LEU A 260 -8.92 21.84 -1.15
C LEU A 260 -9.10 21.15 -2.52
N PRO A 261 -8.83 21.79 -3.67
CA PRO A 261 -8.98 21.12 -4.96
C PRO A 261 -8.06 19.90 -5.12
N ALA A 262 -6.84 19.98 -4.58
CA ALA A 262 -5.89 18.88 -4.67
C ALA A 262 -6.27 17.72 -3.75
N LEU A 263 -6.81 18.02 -2.57
CA LEU A 263 -7.37 17.01 -1.66
C LEU A 263 -8.60 16.33 -2.26
N ALA A 264 -9.54 17.11 -2.78
CA ALA A 264 -10.74 16.58 -3.43
C ALA A 264 -10.40 15.69 -4.63
N LEU A 265 -9.47 16.13 -5.49
CA LEU A 265 -8.97 15.32 -6.60
C LEU A 265 -8.27 14.04 -6.11
N SER A 266 -7.48 14.13 -5.04
CA SER A 266 -6.80 12.95 -4.47
C SER A 266 -7.79 11.94 -3.89
N TRP A 267 -8.86 12.39 -3.25
CA TRP A 267 -9.96 11.54 -2.80
C TRP A 267 -10.71 10.91 -3.97
N LEU A 268 -11.04 11.68 -5.02
CA LEU A 268 -11.72 11.16 -6.20
C LEU A 268 -10.89 10.09 -6.90
N ILE A 269 -9.59 10.33 -7.09
CA ILE A 269 -8.67 9.32 -7.64
C ILE A 269 -8.63 8.10 -6.73
N THR A 270 -8.61 8.28 -5.40
CA THR A 270 -8.61 7.17 -4.44
C THR A 270 -9.89 6.34 -4.51
N LEU A 271 -11.06 6.97 -4.66
CA LEU A 271 -12.32 6.27 -4.86
C LEU A 271 -12.32 5.48 -6.17
N LEU A 272 -11.83 6.07 -7.26
CA LEU A 272 -11.68 5.38 -8.54
C LEU A 272 -10.72 4.18 -8.45
N LEU A 273 -9.57 4.36 -7.79
CA LEU A 273 -8.63 3.28 -7.51
C LEU A 273 -9.30 2.14 -6.75
N GLN A 274 -10.14 2.48 -5.76
CA GLN A 274 -10.86 1.49 -4.99
C GLN A 274 -11.91 0.76 -5.82
N VAL A 275 -12.63 1.46 -6.71
CA VAL A 275 -13.61 0.86 -7.63
C VAL A 275 -12.94 -0.09 -8.63
N LEU A 276 -11.78 0.27 -9.15
CA LEU A 276 -11.02 -0.62 -10.04
C LEU A 276 -10.50 -1.85 -9.29
N ALA A 277 -9.92 -1.65 -8.11
CA ALA A 277 -9.41 -2.76 -7.32
C ALA A 277 -10.53 -3.73 -6.92
N ILE A 278 -11.68 -3.25 -6.42
CA ILE A 278 -12.82 -4.12 -6.13
C ILE A 278 -13.35 -4.82 -7.38
N GLY A 279 -13.41 -4.12 -8.52
CA GLY A 279 -13.84 -4.72 -9.79
C GLY A 279 -12.96 -5.90 -10.19
N ALA A 280 -11.64 -5.77 -10.05
CA ALA A 280 -10.70 -6.86 -10.30
C ALA A 280 -10.90 -8.02 -9.32
N TYR A 281 -10.96 -7.74 -8.01
CA TYR A 281 -11.15 -8.77 -6.98
C TYR A 281 -12.50 -9.49 -7.09
N TYR A 282 -13.57 -8.76 -7.40
CA TYR A 282 -14.89 -9.33 -7.67
C TYR A 282 -14.87 -10.25 -8.89
N THR A 283 -14.16 -9.84 -9.95
CA THR A 283 -13.97 -10.67 -11.15
C THR A 283 -13.19 -11.95 -10.82
N VAL A 284 -12.19 -11.88 -9.94
CA VAL A 284 -11.48 -13.08 -9.42
C VAL A 284 -12.43 -13.99 -8.64
N ALA A 285 -13.30 -13.44 -7.79
CA ALA A 285 -14.28 -14.23 -7.05
C ALA A 285 -15.22 -14.99 -7.99
N LEU A 286 -15.71 -14.33 -9.04
CA LEU A 286 -16.50 -14.96 -10.10
C LEU A 286 -15.70 -16.02 -10.86
N ALA A 287 -14.40 -15.80 -11.08
CA ALA A 287 -13.53 -16.75 -11.78
C ALA A 287 -13.40 -18.09 -11.04
N VAL A 288 -13.51 -18.05 -9.71
CA VAL A 288 -13.44 -19.21 -8.80
C VAL A 288 -14.84 -19.82 -8.55
N GLY A 289 -15.89 -19.23 -9.14
CA GLY A 289 -17.27 -19.71 -9.00
C GLY A 289 -17.93 -19.36 -7.67
N MET A 290 -17.47 -18.29 -7.00
CA MET A 290 -18.18 -17.76 -5.83
C MET A 290 -19.51 -17.12 -6.24
N GLU A 291 -20.48 -17.09 -5.33
CA GLU A 291 -21.78 -16.52 -5.60
C GLU A 291 -21.68 -15.00 -5.81
N GLY A 292 -21.94 -14.56 -7.04
CA GLY A 292 -21.92 -13.16 -7.44
C GLY A 292 -23.30 -12.66 -7.88
N GLY A 293 -23.75 -11.56 -7.26
CA GLY A 293 -24.91 -10.79 -7.70
C GLY A 293 -24.73 -9.31 -7.39
N TRP A 294 -25.42 -8.44 -8.15
CA TRP A 294 -25.32 -6.98 -8.00
C TRP A 294 -25.70 -6.48 -6.61
N SER A 295 -26.65 -7.12 -5.95
CA SER A 295 -27.09 -6.80 -4.58
C SER A 295 -25.99 -6.97 -3.53
N ARG A 296 -24.96 -7.77 -3.83
CA ARG A 296 -23.89 -8.17 -2.89
C ARG A 296 -22.59 -7.40 -3.10
N VAL A 297 -22.50 -6.55 -4.12
CA VAL A 297 -21.26 -5.81 -4.47
C VAL A 297 -20.76 -4.95 -3.32
N LEU A 298 -21.66 -4.33 -2.54
CA LEU A 298 -21.29 -3.53 -1.38
C LEU A 298 -20.68 -4.39 -0.26
N GLU A 299 -21.19 -5.60 -0.03
CA GLU A 299 -20.62 -6.52 0.96
C GLU A 299 -19.23 -7.00 0.52
N TYR A 300 -19.09 -7.39 -0.76
CA TYR A 300 -17.78 -7.70 -1.34
C TYR A 300 -16.81 -6.54 -1.15
N TYR A 301 -17.21 -5.30 -1.46
CA TYR A 301 -16.40 -4.12 -1.23
C TYR A 301 -15.96 -4.03 0.23
N ALA A 302 -16.89 -4.09 1.19
CA ALA A 302 -16.58 -3.96 2.61
C ALA A 302 -15.64 -5.06 3.09
N TYR A 303 -15.86 -6.31 2.67
CA TYR A 303 -15.04 -7.45 3.08
C TYR A 303 -13.63 -7.40 2.50
N PHE A 304 -13.48 -7.11 1.22
CA PHE A 304 -12.14 -6.98 0.62
C PHE A 304 -11.34 -5.87 1.28
N TYR A 305 -11.96 -4.71 1.49
CA TYR A 305 -11.27 -3.58 2.13
C TYR A 305 -11.07 -3.74 3.63
N ALA A 306 -11.92 -4.50 4.32
CA ALA A 306 -11.61 -4.94 5.68
C ALA A 306 -10.33 -5.78 5.70
N GLY A 307 -10.15 -6.69 4.73
CA GLY A 307 -8.88 -7.41 4.55
C GLY A 307 -7.69 -6.49 4.22
N ALA A 308 -7.90 -5.45 3.42
CA ALA A 308 -6.85 -4.47 3.12
C ALA A 308 -6.43 -3.66 4.36
N VAL A 309 -7.37 -3.33 5.26
CA VAL A 309 -7.04 -2.72 6.57
C VAL A 309 -6.21 -3.69 7.41
N ILE A 310 -6.57 -4.97 7.46
CA ILE A 310 -5.81 -6.00 8.18
C ILE A 310 -4.40 -6.14 7.60
N GLN A 311 -4.26 -6.10 6.27
CA GLN A 311 -2.97 -6.12 5.58
C GLN A 311 -2.10 -4.89 5.89
N ALA A 312 -2.70 -3.75 6.22
CA ALA A 312 -1.97 -2.53 6.59
C ALA A 312 -1.44 -2.56 8.03
N LEU A 313 -1.96 -3.45 8.90
CA LEU A 313 -1.47 -3.60 10.26
C LEU A 313 -0.09 -4.27 10.30
N PRO A 314 0.76 -3.96 11.30
CA PRO A 314 1.99 -4.70 11.52
C PRO A 314 1.68 -6.20 11.71
N GLY A 315 2.22 -7.03 10.83
CA GLY A 315 1.91 -8.46 10.78
C GLY A 315 2.78 -9.20 9.78
N PRO A 316 2.38 -10.42 9.38
CA PRO A 316 3.08 -11.15 8.33
C PRO A 316 3.21 -10.31 7.06
N PRO A 317 4.33 -10.40 6.32
CA PRO A 317 4.49 -9.70 5.04
C PRO A 317 3.27 -9.94 4.14
N GLN A 318 2.71 -8.88 3.57
CA GLN A 318 1.50 -8.92 2.73
C GLN A 318 0.23 -9.48 3.39
N GLY A 319 0.21 -9.60 4.73
CA GLY A 319 -0.89 -10.21 5.46
C GLY A 319 -1.09 -11.68 5.10
N LEU A 320 -0.02 -12.40 4.74
CA LEU A 320 -0.07 -13.83 4.44
C LEU A 320 -0.65 -14.60 5.64
N GLY A 321 -1.69 -15.39 5.38
CA GLY A 321 -2.44 -16.15 6.39
C GLY A 321 -3.49 -15.32 7.14
N THR A 322 -3.20 -14.08 7.52
CA THR A 322 -4.14 -13.24 8.28
C THR A 322 -5.31 -12.74 7.43
N VAL A 323 -5.03 -12.35 6.18
CA VAL A 323 -6.07 -11.87 5.24
C VAL A 323 -6.97 -13.02 4.79
N GLU A 324 -6.40 -14.20 4.55
CA GLU A 324 -7.15 -15.41 4.15
C GLU A 324 -8.06 -15.88 5.28
N LEU A 325 -7.58 -15.83 6.53
CA LEU A 325 -8.39 -16.14 7.70
C LEU A 325 -9.54 -15.13 7.85
N ALA A 326 -9.26 -13.84 7.67
CA ALA A 326 -10.29 -12.81 7.69
C ALA A 326 -11.30 -12.99 6.56
N TYR A 327 -10.85 -13.32 5.34
CA TYR A 327 -11.73 -13.58 4.22
C TYR A 327 -12.56 -14.85 4.40
N ARG A 328 -12.03 -15.92 5.00
CA ARG A 328 -12.84 -17.09 5.37
C ARG A 328 -13.98 -16.70 6.29
N TYR A 329 -13.72 -15.84 7.27
CA TYR A 329 -14.79 -15.31 8.11
C TYR A 329 -15.76 -14.44 7.28
N PHE A 330 -15.30 -13.44 6.54
CA PHE A 330 -16.24 -12.52 5.87
C PHE A 330 -17.02 -13.15 4.72
N PHE A 331 -16.36 -13.96 3.89
CA PHE A 331 -16.92 -14.53 2.67
C PHE A 331 -17.52 -15.94 2.84
N ALA A 332 -17.56 -16.52 4.05
CA ALA A 332 -18.21 -17.81 4.29
C ALA A 332 -19.62 -17.97 3.68
N PRO A 333 -20.48 -16.94 3.65
CA PRO A 333 -21.80 -17.05 2.99
C PRO A 333 -21.76 -17.09 1.45
N TYR A 334 -20.62 -16.81 0.84
CA TYR A 334 -20.48 -16.53 -0.59
C TYR A 334 -19.74 -17.62 -1.36
N GLY A 335 -19.13 -18.57 -0.67
CA GLY A 335 -18.40 -19.66 -1.27
C GLY A 335 -17.81 -20.58 -0.23
N SER A 336 -17.33 -21.73 -0.69
CA SER A 336 -16.61 -22.68 0.16
C SER A 336 -15.27 -22.10 0.64
N ALA A 337 -14.74 -22.63 1.74
CA ALA A 337 -13.44 -22.21 2.28
C ALA A 337 -12.30 -22.32 1.26
N SER A 338 -12.37 -23.30 0.36
CA SER A 338 -11.41 -23.52 -0.71
C SER A 338 -11.50 -22.46 -1.82
N GLN A 339 -12.71 -22.06 -2.21
CA GLN A 339 -12.94 -20.96 -3.16
C GLN A 339 -12.45 -19.61 -2.61
N ILE A 340 -12.74 -19.32 -1.33
CA ILE A 340 -12.34 -18.06 -0.69
C ILE A 340 -10.81 -17.93 -0.63
N VAL A 341 -10.11 -19.00 -0.26
CA VAL A 341 -8.64 -19.02 -0.23
C VAL A 341 -8.08 -18.90 -1.64
N SER A 342 -8.64 -19.62 -2.60
CA SER A 342 -8.24 -19.52 -4.01
C SER A 342 -8.41 -18.11 -4.55
N MET A 343 -9.53 -17.45 -4.26
CA MET A 343 -9.79 -16.05 -4.61
C MET A 343 -8.74 -15.12 -3.98
N ALA A 344 -8.40 -15.30 -2.70
CA ALA A 344 -7.39 -14.50 -2.02
C ALA A 344 -6.00 -14.65 -2.68
N LEU A 345 -5.60 -15.88 -2.99
CA LEU A 345 -4.33 -16.20 -3.65
C LEU A 345 -4.28 -15.66 -5.08
N LEU A 346 -5.31 -15.91 -5.89
CA LEU A 346 -5.41 -15.42 -7.26
C LEU A 346 -5.46 -13.90 -7.31
N GLY A 347 -6.16 -13.26 -6.37
CA GLY A 347 -6.16 -11.81 -6.22
C GLY A 347 -4.74 -11.27 -6.02
N ARG A 348 -3.93 -11.92 -5.17
CA ARG A 348 -2.50 -11.55 -5.03
C ARG A 348 -1.70 -11.76 -6.31
N ILE A 349 -1.96 -12.83 -7.06
CA ILE A 349 -1.30 -13.04 -8.36
C ILE A 349 -1.65 -11.89 -9.32
N VAL A 350 -2.92 -11.49 -9.41
CA VAL A 350 -3.36 -10.39 -10.26
C VAL A 350 -2.61 -9.10 -9.90
N VAL A 351 -2.53 -8.76 -8.61
CA VAL A 351 -1.78 -7.58 -8.17
C VAL A 351 -0.28 -7.72 -8.48
N LEU A 352 0.31 -8.89 -8.24
CA LEU A 352 1.73 -9.15 -8.52
C LEU A 352 2.06 -9.03 -10.01
N VAL A 353 1.22 -9.60 -10.88
CA VAL A 353 1.36 -9.50 -12.34
C VAL A 353 1.31 -8.04 -12.77
N CYS A 354 0.35 -7.26 -12.26
CA CYS A 354 0.25 -5.83 -12.53
C CYS A 354 1.42 -5.02 -11.94
N ALA A 355 2.12 -5.54 -10.93
CA ALA A 355 3.30 -4.91 -10.34
C ALA A 355 4.62 -5.27 -11.06
N LEU A 356 4.64 -6.27 -11.96
CA LEU A 356 5.83 -6.69 -12.70
C LEU A 356 6.53 -5.56 -13.50
N PRO A 357 5.84 -4.58 -14.11
CA PRO A 357 6.52 -3.42 -14.70
C PRO A 357 7.44 -2.70 -13.70
N GLY A 358 7.07 -2.72 -12.42
CA GLY A 358 7.87 -2.19 -11.31
C GLY A 358 9.18 -2.95 -11.08
N LEU A 359 9.23 -4.26 -11.32
CA LEU A 359 10.46 -5.05 -11.26
C LEU A 359 11.47 -4.55 -12.29
N TRP A 360 11.03 -4.40 -13.55
CA TRP A 360 11.87 -3.90 -14.64
C TRP A 360 12.42 -2.50 -14.32
N ILE A 361 11.56 -1.61 -13.81
CA ILE A 361 11.93 -0.25 -13.42
C ILE A 361 12.92 -0.25 -12.25
N THR A 362 12.73 -1.14 -11.27
CA THR A 362 13.60 -1.28 -10.10
C THR A 362 14.99 -1.79 -10.49
N MET A 363 15.06 -2.78 -11.38
CA MET A 363 16.33 -3.33 -11.88
C MET A 363 17.10 -2.32 -12.73
N THR A 364 16.42 -1.64 -13.66
CA THR A 364 17.04 -0.64 -14.54
C THR A 364 17.41 0.65 -13.81
N GLY A 365 16.76 0.95 -12.68
CA GLY A 365 16.93 2.23 -11.99
C GLY A 365 16.37 3.42 -12.77
N ALA A 366 15.45 3.19 -13.71
CA ALA A 366 14.89 4.17 -14.64
C ALA A 366 14.06 5.30 -13.99
N TYR A 367 13.92 5.26 -12.67
CA TYR A 367 13.28 6.26 -11.82
C TYR A 367 14.28 7.27 -11.22
N ARG A 368 15.59 7.12 -11.43
CA ARG A 368 16.60 8.09 -10.94
C ARG A 368 16.58 9.38 -11.78
N PRO A 369 16.93 10.54 -11.18
CA PRO A 369 17.16 11.75 -11.96
C PRO A 369 18.25 11.49 -12.99
N ARG A 370 18.09 12.00 -14.22
CA ARG A 370 19.18 11.99 -15.21
C ARG A 370 20.33 12.84 -14.68
N GLU A 371 21.57 12.37 -14.81
CA GLU A 371 22.74 13.01 -14.19
C GLU A 371 22.86 14.51 -14.53
N GLY A 372 22.46 14.94 -15.74
CA GLY A 372 22.41 16.36 -16.13
C GLY A 372 21.29 17.20 -15.48
N ASP A 373 20.16 16.59 -15.10
CA ASP A 373 19.07 17.29 -14.42
C ASP A 373 19.35 17.46 -12.92
N ALA A 374 20.14 16.55 -12.33
CA ALA A 374 20.55 16.64 -10.94
C ALA A 374 21.52 17.81 -10.72
N ASP A 375 22.52 17.94 -11.59
CA ASP A 375 23.53 19.00 -11.52
C ASP A 375 22.95 20.40 -11.78
N ALA A 376 22.02 20.53 -12.74
CA ALA A 376 21.33 21.80 -12.98
C ALA A 376 20.44 22.23 -11.78
N ARG A 377 19.86 21.26 -11.06
CA ARG A 377 18.99 21.53 -9.90
C ARG A 377 19.76 21.79 -8.60
N THR A 378 20.95 21.23 -8.41
CA THR A 378 21.88 21.63 -7.32
C THR A 378 22.34 23.06 -7.53
N VAL A 379 22.79 23.41 -8.74
CA VAL A 379 23.27 24.76 -9.07
C VAL A 379 22.17 25.82 -8.89
N SER A 380 20.94 25.54 -9.33
CA SER A 380 19.81 26.45 -9.13
C SER A 380 19.42 26.63 -7.65
N ALA A 381 19.58 25.59 -6.83
CA ALA A 381 19.23 25.66 -5.40
C ALA A 381 20.30 26.38 -4.58
N ASP A 382 21.58 26.20 -4.92
CA ASP A 382 22.67 26.97 -4.33
C ASP A 382 22.53 28.44 -4.68
N ALA A 383 22.12 28.77 -5.92
CA ALA A 383 21.82 30.14 -6.32
C ALA A 383 20.65 30.76 -5.52
N GLU A 384 19.56 30.03 -5.29
CA GLU A 384 18.45 30.51 -4.44
C GLU A 384 18.84 30.68 -2.97
N ALA A 385 19.62 29.74 -2.41
CA ALA A 385 20.09 29.80 -1.03
C ALA A 385 21.04 30.99 -0.81
N THR A 386 21.95 31.21 -1.76
CA THR A 386 22.87 32.36 -1.76
C THR A 386 22.10 33.67 -1.93
N GLY A 387 21.08 33.70 -2.78
CA GLY A 387 20.19 34.87 -2.96
C GLY A 387 19.41 35.22 -1.70
N ARG A 388 18.80 34.23 -1.01
CA ARG A 388 18.09 34.46 0.25
C ARG A 388 19.02 34.87 1.40
N SER A 389 20.25 34.34 1.42
CA SER A 389 21.28 34.75 2.39
C SER A 389 21.65 36.23 2.17
N ASN A 390 21.95 36.62 0.94
CA ASN A 390 22.33 37.99 0.61
C ASN A 390 21.20 38.99 0.91
N ASP A 391 19.95 38.64 0.62
CA ASP A 391 18.79 39.50 0.90
C ASP A 391 18.53 39.63 2.42
N ALA A 392 18.79 38.58 3.20
CA ALA A 392 18.73 38.64 4.66
C ALA A 392 19.84 39.54 5.24
N THR A 393 21.07 39.41 4.75
CA THR A 393 22.20 40.24 5.20
C THR A 393 22.00 41.71 4.82
N ALA A 394 21.46 42.00 3.63
CA ALA A 394 21.15 43.37 3.21
C ALA A 394 20.10 44.04 4.12
N ARG A 395 19.03 43.33 4.46
CA ARG A 395 18.00 43.84 5.39
C ARG A 395 18.53 44.05 6.81
N GLU A 396 19.49 43.25 7.24
CA GLU A 396 20.14 43.39 8.56
C GLU A 396 21.07 44.61 8.60
N LEU A 397 21.79 44.88 7.51
CA LEU A 397 22.61 46.09 7.34
C LEU A 397 21.75 47.36 7.27
N GLU A 398 20.62 47.34 6.55
CA GLU A 398 19.68 48.47 6.53
C GLU A 398 19.09 48.74 7.92
N ARG A 399 18.75 47.69 8.68
CA ARG A 399 18.19 47.82 10.02
C ARG A 399 19.22 48.37 11.02
N ASN A 400 20.48 47.96 10.93
CA ASN A 400 21.56 48.48 11.77
C ASN A 400 21.98 49.89 11.36
N GLY A 401 22.00 50.21 10.05
CA GLY A 401 22.26 51.56 9.54
C GLY A 401 21.17 52.56 9.92
N ALA A 402 19.90 52.13 9.99
CA ALA A 402 18.80 52.95 10.49
C ALA A 402 18.90 53.22 12.00
N SER A 403 19.42 52.26 12.78
CA SER A 403 19.59 52.43 14.24
C SER A 403 20.73 53.38 14.63
N SER A 404 21.78 53.52 13.79
CA SER A 404 22.88 54.47 14.04
C SER A 404 22.53 55.92 13.69
N ARG A 405 21.48 56.19 12.90
CA ARG A 405 21.05 57.55 12.57
C ARG A 405 20.14 58.20 13.63
N THR A 406 19.67 57.44 14.62
CA THR A 406 18.73 57.93 15.64
C THR A 406 19.41 58.44 16.93
N HIS A 407 20.75 58.46 16.99
CA HIS A 407 21.52 58.91 18.18
C HIS A 407 22.41 60.14 17.95
N VAL A 408 22.21 60.86 16.84
CA VAL A 408 22.85 62.16 16.61
C VAL A 408 21.76 63.21 16.41
N PHE A 409 21.15 63.64 17.52
CA PHE A 409 20.54 64.96 17.68
C PHE A 409 20.45 65.29 19.17
#